data_AF-A0A9D4PVR3-F1
#
_entry.id   AF-A0A9D4PVR3-F1
#
_cell.length_a   1.000
_cell.length_b   1.000
_cell.length_c   1.000
_cell.angle_alpha   90.00
_cell.angle_beta   90.00
_cell.angle_gamma   90.00
#
_symmetry.space_group_name_H-M   'P 1'
#
loop_
_entity.id
_entity.type
_entity.pdbx_description
1 polymer ?
#
loop_
_entity_poly.entity_id
_entity_poly.type
_entity_poly.pdbx_seq_one_letter_code
_entity_poly.pdbx_strand_id
1 'polypeptide(L)'
;MEVSSSDSGDSNDFGREEDADLADPTNHFAFDPLASSSEEDSSSPDSDNAMQEALGIGNVQWCLCGSCRAMETETESVCCREIDKVNSLVPDEAACVTEHPTFRRGCLDIHALEIAYYALMEDRPGAIEAPEIHRYYCCD
;
A
#
# COMPACT_ATOMS: atom_id res chain seq x y z
N MET A 1 -44.92 30.01 28.59
CA MET A 1 -45.77 28.87 28.98
C MET A 1 -44.83 27.86 29.59
N GLU A 2 -44.55 28.11 30.86
CA GLU A 2 -43.89 27.20 31.79
C GLU A 2 -44.71 25.91 31.89
N VAL A 3 -44.04 24.78 31.85
CA VAL A 3 -44.54 23.55 32.46
C VAL A 3 -43.56 23.16 33.56
N SER A 4 -44.05 23.27 34.78
CA SER A 4 -43.41 22.78 36.01
C SER A 4 -44.09 21.49 36.44
N SER A 5 -43.38 20.78 37.32
CA SER A 5 -43.86 19.78 38.30
C SER A 5 -43.84 18.32 37.79
N SER A 6 -43.47 17.28 38.55
CA SER A 6 -43.21 17.06 39.99
C SER A 6 -42.85 15.57 40.15
N ASP A 7 -41.80 15.13 40.85
CA ASP A 7 -41.66 14.84 42.30
C ASP A 7 -41.61 13.31 42.59
N SER A 8 -40.99 12.97 43.73
CA SER A 8 -41.01 11.71 44.50
C SER A 8 -39.81 10.78 44.23
N GLY A 9 -39.01 10.35 45.20
CA GLY A 9 -39.06 10.41 46.67
C GLY A 9 -38.34 9.17 47.23
N ASP A 10 -37.88 9.28 48.49
CA ASP A 10 -37.34 8.25 49.40
C ASP A 10 -35.93 7.65 49.16
N SER A 11 -35.11 7.32 50.16
CA SER A 11 -34.86 7.68 51.58
C SER A 11 -33.78 6.69 52.06
N ASN A 12 -32.84 7.17 52.88
CA ASN A 12 -32.11 6.41 53.93
C ASN A 12 -31.20 5.26 53.46
N ASP A 13 -30.11 4.86 54.10
CA ASP A 13 -29.36 5.10 55.33
C ASP A 13 -28.19 4.08 55.26
N PHE A 14 -27.30 4.09 56.24
CA PHE A 14 -26.19 3.15 56.50
C PHE A 14 -24.79 3.63 56.09
N GLY A 15 -24.05 3.96 57.15
CA GLY A 15 -22.67 4.39 57.13
C GLY A 15 -21.67 3.28 56.74
N ARG A 16 -20.51 3.78 56.32
CA ARG A 16 -19.12 3.41 56.70
C ARG A 16 -18.94 1.97 57.20
N GLU A 17 -18.14 1.15 56.53
CA GLU A 17 -16.66 1.05 56.64
C GLU A 17 -16.07 0.47 55.33
N GLU A 18 -15.22 1.21 54.60
CA GLU A 18 -13.75 1.02 54.40
C GLU A 18 -13.33 -0.36 53.84
N ASP A 19 -12.98 -0.45 52.54
CA ASP A 19 -11.57 -0.53 52.08
C ASP A 19 -11.41 -0.66 50.54
N ALA A 20 -10.35 0.00 50.04
CA ALA A 20 -9.58 -0.17 48.81
C ALA A 20 -10.16 0.05 47.39
N ASP A 21 -9.41 0.86 46.63
CA ASP A 21 -9.38 1.02 45.16
C ASP A 21 -10.43 1.92 44.47
N LEU A 22 -10.63 3.12 45.01
CA LEU A 22 -11.05 4.27 44.20
C LEU A 22 -9.81 4.93 43.59
N ALA A 23 -9.59 4.67 42.30
CA ALA A 23 -8.62 5.41 41.49
C ALA A 23 -8.94 6.92 41.56
N ASP A 24 -8.06 7.66 42.22
CA ASP A 24 -8.12 9.11 42.37
C ASP A 24 -8.02 9.79 40.99
N PRO A 25 -9.02 10.58 40.56
CA PRO A 25 -9.00 11.25 39.25
C PRO A 25 -8.02 12.44 39.20
N THR A 26 -7.27 12.69 40.27
CA THR A 26 -6.18 13.68 40.32
C THR A 26 -4.80 13.04 40.26
N ASN A 27 -4.59 12.18 39.26
CA ASN A 27 -3.23 11.75 38.91
C ASN A 27 -2.47 12.93 38.27
N HIS A 28 -1.93 13.81 39.11
CA HIS A 28 -1.27 15.08 38.77
C HIS A 28 0.00 14.91 37.92
N PHE A 29 0.38 13.68 37.62
CA PHE A 29 1.55 13.29 36.84
C PHE A 29 1.23 12.81 35.42
N ALA A 30 -0.04 12.87 34.97
CA ALA A 30 -0.43 12.44 33.62
C ALA A 30 0.23 13.23 32.47
N PHE A 31 0.91 14.35 32.78
CA PHE A 31 1.60 15.20 31.80
C PHE A 31 3.01 15.60 32.26
N ASP A 32 3.63 14.85 33.19
CA ASP A 32 5.02 15.11 33.59
C ASP A 32 5.98 14.58 32.50
N PRO A 33 6.75 15.43 31.79
CA PRO A 33 7.74 14.97 30.80
C PRO A 33 8.92 14.19 31.41
N LEU A 34 9.02 14.14 32.75
CA LEU A 34 9.93 13.28 33.50
C LEU A 34 9.26 12.02 34.06
N ALA A 35 7.96 11.81 33.83
CA ALA A 35 7.34 10.48 33.91
C ALA A 35 7.83 9.65 32.71
N SER A 36 9.14 9.43 32.69
CA SER A 36 9.77 8.37 31.95
C SER A 36 9.09 7.09 32.41
N SER A 37 8.14 6.61 31.61
CA SER A 37 7.85 5.19 31.53
C SER A 37 9.21 4.55 31.35
N SER A 38 9.69 3.91 32.42
CA SER A 38 10.85 3.06 32.41
C SER A 38 10.84 2.26 31.11
N GLU A 39 11.93 2.43 30.37
CA GLU A 39 12.12 1.93 29.02
C GLU A 39 11.89 0.42 28.98
N GLU A 40 10.68 0.01 28.65
CA GLU A 40 10.42 -1.28 28.02
C GLU A 40 10.59 -1.04 26.53
N ASP A 41 11.84 -0.81 26.14
CA ASP A 41 12.29 -0.92 24.76
C ASP A 41 12.14 -2.39 24.34
N SER A 42 10.94 -2.72 23.91
CA SER A 42 10.67 -3.91 23.11
C SER A 42 10.26 -3.44 21.72
N SER A 43 11.09 -2.59 21.11
CA SER A 43 11.08 -2.44 19.66
C SER A 43 11.68 -3.72 19.07
N SER A 44 10.84 -4.74 18.87
CA SER A 44 11.19 -5.90 18.06
C SER A 44 11.24 -5.46 16.60
N PRO A 45 12.41 -5.44 15.93
CA PRO A 45 12.53 -5.00 14.53
C PRO A 45 11.99 -6.02 13.50
N ASP A 46 11.32 -7.10 13.94
CA ASP A 46 10.94 -8.21 13.07
C ASP A 46 9.53 -8.10 12.45
N SER A 47 8.67 -7.17 12.90
CA SER A 47 7.27 -7.15 12.45
C SER A 47 7.06 -6.50 11.07
N ASP A 48 7.84 -5.48 10.71
CA ASP A 48 7.67 -4.79 9.42
C ASP A 48 8.29 -5.57 8.25
N ASN A 49 9.30 -6.38 8.53
CA ASN A 49 9.97 -7.21 7.54
C ASN A 49 9.08 -8.39 7.11
N ALA A 50 8.41 -9.04 8.08
CA ALA A 50 7.49 -10.13 7.80
C ALA A 50 6.30 -9.71 6.92
N MET A 51 5.81 -8.46 7.06
CA MET A 51 4.73 -7.93 6.23
C MET A 51 5.21 -7.63 4.80
N GLN A 52 6.43 -7.10 4.63
CA GLN A 52 7.00 -6.85 3.30
C GLN A 52 7.29 -8.13 2.53
N GLU A 53 7.77 -9.18 3.22
CA GLU A 53 7.98 -10.51 2.62
C GLU A 53 6.67 -11.12 2.11
N ALA A 54 5.58 -10.99 2.88
CA ALA A 54 4.28 -11.51 2.50
C ALA A 54 3.67 -10.81 1.26
N LEU A 55 3.97 -9.53 1.07
CA LEU A 55 3.49 -8.71 -0.06
C LEU A 55 4.45 -8.75 -1.27
N GLY A 56 5.51 -9.57 -1.21
CA GLY A 56 6.48 -9.68 -2.30
C GLY A 56 7.36 -8.46 -2.52
N ILE A 57 7.28 -7.44 -1.65
CA ILE A 57 8.04 -6.21 -1.73
C ILE A 57 9.51 -6.51 -1.46
N GLY A 58 10.42 -5.97 -2.28
CA GLY A 58 11.86 -6.14 -2.10
C GLY A 58 12.40 -7.56 -2.36
N ASN A 59 11.55 -8.50 -2.82
CA ASN A 59 11.96 -9.86 -3.16
C ASN A 59 11.32 -10.36 -4.46
N VAL A 60 11.70 -11.56 -4.90
CA VAL A 60 11.23 -12.19 -6.16
C VAL A 60 10.63 -13.58 -5.94
N GLN A 61 10.25 -13.93 -4.72
CA GLN A 61 9.72 -15.27 -4.40
C GLN A 61 8.39 -15.57 -5.10
N TRP A 62 7.62 -14.53 -5.44
CA TRP A 62 6.38 -14.60 -6.21
C TRP A 62 6.59 -14.88 -7.70
N CYS A 63 7.82 -14.72 -8.22
CA CYS A 63 8.10 -14.86 -9.65
C CYS A 63 8.02 -16.32 -10.11
N LEU A 64 7.20 -16.57 -11.14
CA LEU A 64 7.05 -17.89 -11.75
C LEU A 64 7.85 -18.07 -13.06
N CYS A 65 8.30 -16.98 -13.68
CA CYS A 65 9.02 -17.01 -14.96
C CYS A 65 10.55 -16.93 -14.84
N GLY A 66 11.07 -16.63 -13.64
CA GLY A 66 12.50 -16.49 -13.36
C GLY A 66 13.18 -15.23 -13.91
N SER A 67 12.42 -14.29 -14.50
CA SER A 67 12.96 -13.05 -15.11
C SER A 67 12.57 -11.76 -14.38
N CYS A 68 11.72 -11.83 -13.35
CA CYS A 68 11.31 -10.64 -12.60
C CYS A 68 12.44 -10.12 -11.69
N ARG A 69 12.32 -8.85 -11.29
CA ARG A 69 13.21 -8.19 -10.33
C ARG A 69 12.41 -7.77 -9.11
N ALA A 70 13.08 -7.60 -7.98
CA ALA A 70 12.48 -7.04 -6.78
C ALA A 70 12.03 -5.61 -7.07
N MET A 71 10.79 -5.29 -6.70
CA MET A 71 10.19 -3.97 -6.88
C MET A 71 9.97 -3.31 -5.52
N GLU A 72 9.86 -1.98 -5.53
CA GLU A 72 9.69 -1.16 -4.32
C GLU A 72 8.23 -1.19 -3.81
N THR A 73 7.29 -1.57 -4.68
CA THR A 73 5.86 -1.60 -4.34
C THR A 73 5.24 -2.97 -4.61
N GLU A 74 4.21 -3.30 -3.84
CA GLU A 74 3.41 -4.52 -4.04
C GLU A 74 2.71 -4.50 -5.40
N THR A 75 2.21 -3.33 -5.82
CA THR A 75 1.51 -3.16 -7.09
C THR A 75 2.36 -3.47 -8.31
N GLU A 76 3.68 -3.33 -8.19
CA GLU A 76 4.63 -3.65 -9.26
C GLU A 76 5.16 -5.08 -9.18
N SER A 77 4.88 -5.79 -8.10
CA SER A 77 5.35 -7.16 -7.83
C SER A 77 4.43 -8.21 -8.48
N VAL A 78 4.33 -8.17 -9.83
CA VAL A 78 3.43 -9.04 -10.62
C VAL A 78 4.19 -9.81 -11.69
N CYS A 79 3.96 -11.12 -11.80
CA CYS A 79 4.61 -11.97 -12.80
C CYS A 79 3.79 -12.06 -14.10
N CYS A 80 4.47 -12.16 -15.24
CA CYS A 80 3.82 -12.38 -16.55
C CYS A 80 2.99 -13.68 -16.64
N ARG A 81 3.16 -14.60 -15.70
CA ARG A 81 2.42 -15.86 -15.60
C ARG A 81 1.14 -15.74 -14.75
N GLU A 82 1.02 -14.72 -13.92
CA GLU A 82 -0.17 -14.47 -13.08
C GLU A 82 -1.31 -13.82 -13.87
N ILE A 83 -0.97 -13.08 -14.92
CA ILE A 83 -1.95 -12.41 -15.77
C ILE A 83 -2.35 -13.37 -16.89
N ASP A 84 -3.55 -13.95 -16.84
CA ASP A 84 -4.03 -14.95 -17.81
C ASP A 84 -3.83 -14.54 -19.28
N LYS A 85 -4.14 -13.27 -19.59
CA LYS A 85 -4.00 -12.72 -20.95
C LYS A 85 -2.56 -12.63 -21.43
N VAL A 86 -1.60 -12.48 -20.50
CA VAL A 86 -0.17 -12.42 -20.82
C VAL A 86 0.40 -13.83 -20.86
N ASN A 87 -0.01 -14.68 -19.92
CA ASN A 87 0.40 -16.08 -19.85
C ASN A 87 0.03 -16.84 -21.14
N SER A 88 -1.15 -16.56 -21.73
CA SER A 88 -1.56 -17.15 -23.01
C SER A 88 -0.75 -16.70 -24.22
N LEU A 89 0.01 -15.61 -24.11
CA LEU A 89 0.92 -15.13 -25.14
C LEU A 89 2.33 -15.72 -25.00
N VAL A 90 2.64 -16.39 -23.90
CA VAL A 90 3.96 -17.01 -23.72
C VAL A 90 4.01 -18.29 -24.56
N PRO A 91 4.98 -18.44 -25.48
CA PRO A 91 5.15 -19.68 -26.25
C PRO A 91 5.34 -20.90 -25.34
N ASP A 92 4.91 -22.08 -25.81
CA ASP A 92 5.00 -23.33 -25.03
C ASP A 92 6.45 -23.67 -24.64
N GLU A 93 7.41 -23.39 -25.52
CA GLU A 93 8.84 -23.59 -25.30
C GLU A 93 9.53 -22.47 -24.48
N ALA A 94 8.82 -21.40 -24.12
CA ALA A 94 9.39 -20.22 -23.48
C ALA A 94 9.00 -20.12 -22.01
N ALA A 95 9.91 -19.59 -21.18
CA ALA A 95 9.66 -19.40 -19.75
C ALA A 95 8.95 -18.08 -19.45
N CYS A 96 9.21 -17.04 -20.25
CA CYS A 96 8.75 -15.67 -20.02
C CYS A 96 8.16 -15.03 -21.29
N VAL A 97 7.24 -14.07 -21.13
CA VAL A 97 6.66 -13.30 -22.24
C VAL A 97 7.72 -12.51 -23.02
N THR A 98 8.84 -12.16 -22.40
CA THR A 98 9.94 -11.43 -23.05
C THR A 98 10.63 -12.25 -24.14
N GLU A 99 10.50 -13.58 -24.12
CA GLU A 99 11.02 -14.49 -25.13
C GLU A 99 10.07 -14.65 -26.33
N HIS A 100 8.87 -14.08 -26.27
CA HIS A 100 7.95 -14.10 -27.39
C HIS A 100 8.61 -13.45 -28.63
N PRO A 101 8.52 -14.07 -29.83
CA PRO A 101 9.29 -13.65 -31.00
C PRO A 101 9.01 -12.19 -31.44
N THR A 102 7.81 -11.68 -31.15
CA THR A 102 7.45 -10.29 -31.48
C THR A 102 7.81 -9.30 -30.37
N PHE A 103 8.13 -9.74 -29.16
CA PHE A 103 8.36 -8.83 -28.02
C PHE A 103 9.45 -7.80 -28.32
N ARG A 104 10.57 -8.26 -28.87
CA ARG A 104 11.69 -7.37 -29.22
C ARG A 104 11.31 -6.32 -30.26
N ARG A 105 10.53 -6.69 -31.28
CA ARG A 105 10.14 -5.75 -32.35
C ARG A 105 8.96 -4.86 -31.96
N GLY A 106 8.05 -5.35 -31.13
CA GLY A 106 6.84 -4.61 -30.74
C GLY A 106 7.04 -3.71 -29.53
N CYS A 107 7.90 -4.10 -28.59
CA CYS A 107 8.02 -3.43 -27.30
C CYS A 107 9.39 -2.77 -27.07
N LEU A 108 10.45 -3.18 -27.80
CA LEU A 108 11.81 -2.68 -27.60
C LEU A 108 12.40 -1.94 -28.81
N ASP A 109 11.72 -1.94 -29.96
CA ASP A 109 12.16 -1.23 -31.16
C ASP A 109 11.68 0.22 -31.11
N ILE A 110 12.62 1.15 -30.97
CA ILE A 110 12.31 2.59 -30.82
C ILE A 110 11.53 3.14 -32.01
N HIS A 111 11.82 2.69 -33.24
CA HIS A 111 11.13 3.20 -34.43
C HIS A 111 9.71 2.65 -34.53
N ALA A 112 9.50 1.40 -34.10
CA ALA A 112 8.14 0.86 -34.00
C ALA A 112 7.31 1.61 -32.96
N LEU A 113 7.92 1.96 -31.82
CA LEU A 113 7.27 2.76 -30.77
C LEU A 113 6.97 4.20 -31.22
N GLU A 114 7.88 4.85 -31.95
CA GLU A 114 7.69 6.16 -32.57
C GLU A 114 6.48 6.18 -33.51
N ILE A 115 6.40 5.21 -34.43
CA ILE A 115 5.29 5.10 -35.36
C ILE A 115 3.97 4.88 -34.61
N ALA A 116 3.96 3.98 -33.62
CA ALA A 116 2.78 3.72 -32.81
C ALA A 116 2.35 4.96 -32.01
N TYR A 117 3.30 5.74 -31.50
CA TYR A 117 3.05 6.99 -30.78
C TYR A 117 2.36 8.02 -31.67
N TYR A 118 2.92 8.30 -32.86
CA TYR A 118 2.31 9.28 -33.77
C TYR A 118 0.93 8.86 -34.25
N ALA A 119 0.75 7.57 -34.58
CA ALA A 119 -0.56 7.03 -34.97
C ALA A 119 -1.61 7.23 -33.85
N LEU A 120 -1.22 6.97 -32.59
CA LEU A 120 -2.10 7.19 -31.45
C LEU A 120 -2.44 8.69 -31.24
N MET A 121 -1.49 9.60 -31.46
CA MET A 121 -1.71 11.04 -31.32
C MET A 121 -2.59 11.61 -32.42
N GLU A 122 -2.52 11.07 -33.64
CA GLU A 122 -3.39 11.44 -34.76
C GLU A 122 -4.84 10.96 -34.51
N ASP A 123 -5.01 9.71 -34.04
CA ASP A 123 -6.32 9.13 -33.75
C ASP A 123 -6.98 9.72 -32.49
N ARG A 124 -6.19 10.01 -31.45
CA ARG A 124 -6.67 10.49 -30.15
C ARG A 124 -5.75 11.58 -29.58
N PRO A 125 -5.91 12.83 -30.03
CA PRO A 125 -5.16 13.97 -29.50
C PRO A 125 -5.36 14.08 -27.98
N GLY A 126 -4.26 14.14 -27.23
CA GLY A 126 -4.30 14.25 -25.76
C GLY A 126 -4.45 12.94 -24.98
N ALA A 127 -4.45 11.78 -25.65
CA ALA A 127 -4.51 10.48 -24.95
C ALA A 127 -3.29 10.19 -24.05
N ILE A 128 -2.16 10.86 -24.29
CA ILE A 128 -0.95 10.76 -23.49
C ILE A 128 -0.74 12.08 -22.76
N GLU A 129 -1.05 12.12 -21.46
CA GLU A 129 -0.76 13.24 -20.56
C GLU A 129 0.67 13.14 -20.02
N ALA A 130 1.65 12.99 -20.90
CA ALA A 130 3.05 12.89 -20.55
C ALA A 130 3.88 13.84 -21.44
N PRO A 131 4.00 15.12 -21.05
CA PRO A 131 4.70 16.12 -21.86
C PRO A 131 6.18 15.78 -22.08
N GLU A 132 6.79 14.98 -21.20
CA GLU A 132 8.17 14.52 -21.38
C GLU A 132 8.32 13.49 -22.50
N ILE A 133 7.35 12.59 -22.66
CA ILE A 133 7.30 11.60 -23.75
C ILE A 133 7.10 12.33 -25.08
N HIS A 134 6.20 13.31 -25.10
CA HIS A 134 5.99 14.16 -26.28
C HIS A 134 7.25 14.93 -26.67
N ARG A 135 8.06 15.38 -25.70
CA ARG A 135 9.33 16.05 -26.01
C ARG A 135 10.39 15.08 -26.56
N TYR A 136 10.43 13.84 -26.08
CA TYR A 136 11.40 12.85 -26.57
C TYR A 136 11.12 12.46 -28.03
N TYR A 137 9.84 12.36 -28.41
CA TYR A 137 9.44 11.92 -29.74
C TYR A 137 8.99 13.04 -30.70
N CYS A 138 8.68 14.27 -30.25
CA CYS A 138 8.32 15.39 -31.14
C CYS A 138 9.43 16.43 -31.33
N CYS A 139 10.68 16.14 -30.99
CA CYS A 139 11.78 17.04 -31.33
C CYS A 139 12.19 16.91 -32.80
N ASP A 140 11.65 17.80 -33.65
CA ASP A 140 12.37 18.42 -34.77
C ASP A 140 13.50 19.33 -34.25
#